data_AF-A0AA42UJE5-F1
#
_entry.id   AF-A0AA42UJE5-F1
#
_cell.length_a   1.000
_cell.length_b   1.000
_cell.length_c   1.000
_cell.angle_alpha   90.00
_cell.angle_beta   90.00
_cell.angle_gamma   90.00
#
_symmetry.space_group_name_H-M   'P 1'
#
loop_
_entity.id
_entity.type
_entity.pdbx_description
1 polymer ?
#
loop_
_entity_poly.entity_id
_entity_poly.type
_entity_poly.pdbx_seq_one_letter_code
_entity_poly.pdbx_strand_id
1 'polypeptide(L)' 'MARLQQLVGAGRHETLVFGDGLNDIELMACADFSFAMRNGHDETKDAAHFITRSNDEDAVMHTILQLLALQRLGA' A
#
# COMPACT_ATOMS: atom_id res chain seq x y z
N MET A 1 4.93 -6.75 -10.61
CA MET A 1 4.23 -5.45 -10.71
C MET A 1 4.71 -4.55 -11.85
N ALA A 2 6.02 -4.40 -12.08
CA ALA A 2 6.56 -3.51 -13.12
C ALA A 2 5.88 -3.61 -14.50
N ARG A 3 5.59 -4.83 -14.98
CA ARG A 3 4.89 -5.03 -16.26
C ARG A 3 3.47 -4.45 -16.26
N LEU A 4 2.73 -4.59 -15.16
CA LEU A 4 1.36 -4.05 -15.06
C LEU A 4 1.38 -2.52 -15.05
N GLN A 5 2.26 -1.92 -14.23
CA GLN A 5 2.50 -0.48 -14.19
C GLN A 5 2.80 0.10 -15.58
N GLN A 6 3.67 -0.57 -16.35
CA GLN A 6 3.96 -0.19 -17.74
C GLN A 6 2.74 -0.29 -18.65
N LEU A 7 1.92 -1.34 -18.53
CA LEU A 7 0.73 -1.53 -19.37
C LEU A 7 -0.35 -0.48 -19.11
N VAL A 8 -0.50 -0.04 -17.86
CA VAL A 8 -1.51 0.97 -17.48
C VAL A 8 -0.96 2.41 -17.50
N GLY A 9 0.35 2.57 -17.69
CA GLY A 9 1.00 3.88 -17.70
C GLY A 9 1.05 4.57 -16.32
N ALA A 10 1.09 3.79 -15.22
CA ALA A 10 1.11 4.33 -13.85
C ALA A 10 2.48 4.08 -13.19
N GLY A 11 3.06 5.12 -12.61
CA GLY A 11 4.33 5.05 -11.89
C GLY A 11 4.22 4.56 -10.44
N ARG A 12 5.36 4.41 -9.74
CA ARG A 12 5.41 4.06 -8.30
C ARG A 12 4.62 5.05 -7.42
N HIS A 13 4.68 6.34 -7.76
CA HIS A 13 3.98 7.43 -7.07
C HIS A 13 2.47 7.48 -7.35
N GLU A 14 1.99 6.70 -8.33
CA GLU A 14 0.56 6.57 -8.67
C GLU A 14 0.02 5.19 -8.26
N THR A 15 0.83 4.38 -7.59
CA THR A 15 0.49 3.02 -7.19
C THR A 15 0.33 2.95 -5.68
N LEU A 16 -0.73 2.28 -5.22
CA LEU A 16 -0.94 1.90 -3.82
C LEU A 16 -0.84 0.37 -3.71
N VAL A 17 -0.12 -0.13 -2.71
CA VAL A 17 -0.01 -1.57 -2.44
C VAL A 17 -0.26 -1.88 -0.97
N PHE A 18 -0.81 -3.06 -0.72
CA PHE A 18 -1.11 -3.57 0.62
C PHE A 18 -0.54 -4.98 0.77
N GLY A 19 0.01 -5.31 1.93
CA GLY A 19 0.55 -6.64 2.21
C GLY A 19 0.59 -6.99 3.70
N ASP A 20 0.64 -8.27 4.00
CA ASP A 20 0.71 -8.81 5.36
C ASP A 20 1.63 -10.04 5.48
N GLY A 21 1.97 -10.66 4.35
CA GLY A 21 2.81 -11.84 4.26
C GLY A 21 4.23 -11.54 3.78
N LEU A 22 5.14 -12.49 4.01
CA LEU A 22 6.52 -12.42 3.53
C LEU A 22 6.62 -12.37 1.99
N ASN A 23 5.63 -12.93 1.29
CA ASN A 23 5.53 -12.87 -0.17
C ASN A 23 5.26 -11.44 -0.69
N ASP A 24 4.88 -10.50 0.19
CA ASP A 24 4.58 -9.11 -0.19
C ASP A 24 5.78 -8.17 -0.01
N ILE A 25 6.91 -8.64 0.51
CA ILE A 25 8.10 -7.79 0.77
C ILE A 25 8.56 -7.10 -0.52
N GLU A 26 8.71 -7.85 -1.63
CA GLU A 26 9.09 -7.26 -2.92
C GLU A 26 8.00 -6.34 -3.50
N LEU A 27 6.73 -6.59 -3.15
CA LEU A 27 5.60 -5.75 -3.54
C LEU A 27 5.70 -4.36 -2.88
N MET A 28 6.14 -4.28 -1.62
CA MET A 28 6.26 -3.00 -0.89
C MET A 28 7.22 -2.03 -1.58
N ALA A 29 8.29 -2.52 -2.20
CA ALA A 29 9.25 -1.70 -2.95
C ALA A 29 8.68 -1.16 -4.28
N CYS A 30 7.60 -1.75 -4.81
CA CYS A 30 7.05 -1.40 -6.12
C CYS A 30 6.19 -0.12 -6.12
N ALA A 31 5.94 0.50 -4.97
CA ALA A 31 5.07 1.67 -4.83
C ALA A 31 5.56 2.60 -3.72
N ASP A 32 5.33 3.91 -3.87
CA ASP A 32 5.63 4.88 -2.82
C ASP A 32 4.56 4.86 -1.71
N PHE A 33 3.34 4.47 -2.06
CA PHE A 33 2.24 4.26 -1.13
C PHE A 33 2.09 2.78 -0.79
N SER A 34 3.05 2.24 -0.04
CA SER A 34 3.06 0.84 0.41
C SER A 34 2.64 0.72 1.88
N PHE A 35 1.68 -0.16 2.14
CA PHE A 35 1.05 -0.33 3.45
C PHE A 35 1.11 -1.77 3.94
N ALA A 36 1.82 -2.02 5.04
CA ALA A 36 1.75 -3.29 5.73
C ALA A 36 0.59 -3.33 6.72
N MET A 37 -0.12 -4.46 6.82
CA MET A 37 -1.16 -4.64 7.84
C MET A 37 -0.56 -4.68 9.24
N ARG A 38 -1.25 -4.10 10.23
CA ARG A 38 -0.78 -4.09 11.63
C ARG A 38 -0.51 -5.49 12.18
N ASN A 39 -1.34 -6.46 11.79
CA ASN A 39 -1.23 -7.87 12.19
C ASN A 39 -0.39 -8.73 11.22
N GLY A 40 0.26 -8.11 10.23
CA GLY A 40 1.17 -8.80 9.31
C GLY A 40 2.53 -9.12 9.94
N HIS A 41 3.41 -9.73 9.12
CA HIS A 41 4.79 -10.04 9.49
C HIS A 41 5.63 -8.77 9.71
N ASP A 42 6.57 -8.82 10.64
CA ASP A 42 7.42 -7.68 10.96
C ASP A 42 8.34 -7.33 9.80
N GLU A 43 8.85 -8.32 9.06
CA GLU A 43 9.67 -8.11 7.86
C GLU A 43 8.90 -7.37 6.75
N THR A 44 7.59 -7.62 6.63
CA THR A 44 6.73 -6.91 5.68
C THR A 44 6.46 -5.48 6.14
N LYS A 45 6.32 -5.24 7.45
CA LYS A 45 6.19 -3.90 8.03
C LYS A 45 7.45 -3.08 7.84
N ASP A 46 8.62 -3.68 8.03
CA ASP A 46 9.93 -3.05 7.82
C ASP A 46 10.17 -2.67 6.35
N ALA A 47 9.62 -3.44 5.42
CA ALA A 47 9.72 -3.18 3.99
C ALA A 47 8.73 -2.11 3.48
N ALA A 48 7.63 -1.86 4.22
CA ALA A 48 6.59 -0.91 3.83
C ALA A 48 6.92 0.53 4.26
N HIS A 49 6.42 1.51 3.50
CA HIS A 49 6.54 2.92 3.89
C HIS A 49 5.57 3.31 5.01
N PHE A 50 4.47 2.59 5.14
CA PHE A 50 3.43 2.84 6.12
C PHE A 50 2.92 1.53 6.72
N ILE A 51 2.45 1.62 7.97
CA ILE A 51 1.68 0.54 8.60
C ILE A 51 0.23 1.01 8.68
N THR A 52 -0.68 0.22 8.12
CA THR A 52 -2.12 0.45 8.22
C THR A 52 -2.72 -0.37 9.36
N ARG A 53 -4.06 -0.40 9.47
CA ARG A 53 -4.80 -1.19 10.46
C ARG A 53 -4.64 -2.71 10.24
N SER A 54 -5.28 -3.51 11.09
CA SER A 54 -5.39 -4.96 10.89
C SER A 54 -6.24 -5.29 9.67
N ASN A 55 -5.98 -6.41 8.99
CA ASN A 55 -6.90 -6.89 7.95
C ASN A 55 -8.33 -7.15 8.49
N ASP A 56 -8.46 -7.56 9.75
CA ASP A 56 -9.72 -7.70 10.49
C ASP A 56 -10.47 -6.39 10.79
N GLU A 57 -9.87 -5.24 10.46
CA GLU A 57 -10.41 -3.89 10.72
C GLU A 57 -10.67 -3.09 9.43
N ASP A 58 -10.90 -3.79 8.31
CA ASP A 58 -11.14 -3.20 6.98
C ASP A 58 -10.03 -2.22 6.56
N ALA A 59 -8.77 -2.52 6.90
CA ALA A 59 -7.63 -1.61 6.75
C ALA A 59 -7.47 -1.03 5.33
N VAL A 60 -7.68 -1.86 4.30
CA VAL A 60 -7.59 -1.43 2.90
C VAL A 60 -8.61 -0.32 2.61
N MET A 61 -9.89 -0.56 2.95
CA MET A 61 -10.97 0.41 2.72
C MET A 61 -10.71 1.70 3.48
N HIS A 62 -10.34 1.60 4.76
CA HIS A 62 -10.04 2.76 5.58
C HIS A 62 -8.91 3.62 5.01
N THR A 63 -7.83 2.99 4.54
CA THR A 63 -6.67 3.69 3.97
C THR A 63 -7.05 4.41 2.68
N ILE A 64 -7.78 3.74 1.77
CA ILE A 64 -8.23 4.33 0.51
C ILE A 64 -9.13 5.55 0.77
N LEU A 65 -10.09 5.43 1.69
CA LEU A 65 -10.98 6.54 2.04
C LEU A 65 -10.24 7.74 2.62
N GLN A 66 -9.22 7.50 3.45
CA GLN A 66 -8.37 8.56 4.00
C GLN A 66 -7.59 9.30 2.90
N LEU A 67 -6.98 8.56 1.96
CA LEU A 67 -6.23 9.15 0.86
C LEU A 67 -7.14 9.94 -0.10
N LEU A 68 -8.33 9.43 -0.41
CA LEU A 68 -9.32 10.15 -1.22
C LEU A 68 -9.81 11.43 -0.51
N ALA A 69 -9.99 11.39 0.81
CA ALA A 69 -10.35 12.58 1.57
C ALA A 69 -9.24 13.64 1.52
N LEU A 70 -7.97 13.23 1.64
CA LEU A 70 -6.82 14.13 1.54
C LEU A 70 -6.69 14.75 0.14
N GLN A 71 -6.89 13.96 -0.92
CA GLN A 71 -6.88 14.47 -2.30
C GLN A 71 -7.95 15.53 -2.54
N ARG A 72 -9.12 15.37 -1.92
CA ARG A 72 -10.21 16.37 -2.00
C ARG A 72 -9.94 17.66 -1.26
N LEU A 73 -9.08 17.62 -0.23
CA LEU A 73 -8.71 18.80 0.56
C LEU A 73 -7.55 19.59 -0.07
N GLY A 74 -6.76 18.95 -0.93
CA GLY A 74 -5.67 19.59 -1.68
C GLY A 74 -6.07 20.14 -3.05
N ALA A 75 -7.34 20.03 -3.44
CA ALA A 75 -7.91 20.51 -4.71
C ALA A 75 -8.68 21.83 -4.53
#